data_AF-A0A3B8JNV9-F1
#
_entry.id   AF-A0A3B8JNV9-F1
#
_cell.length_a   1.000
_cell.length_b   1.000
_cell.length_c   1.000
_cell.angle_alpha   90.00
_cell.angle_beta   90.00
_cell.angle_gamma   90.00
#
_symmetry.space_group_name_H-M   'P 1'
#
loop_
_entity.id
_entity.type
_entity.pdbx_description
1 polymer ?
#
loop_
_entity_poly.entity_id
_entity_poly.type
_entity_poly.pdbx_seq_one_letter_code
_entity_poly.pdbx_strand_id
1 'polypeptide(L)' 'RRQTGQTVQRWIIERRMAAARSLLLETNQVVEQIAAQVGYHHVVHFFRQFR' A
#
# COMPACT_ATOMS: atom_id res chain seq x y z
N ARG A 1 -3.09 27.11 -6.12
CA ARG A 1 -3.76 25.88 -5.64
C ARG A 1 -2.70 24.85 -5.21
N ARG A 2 -2.19 24.94 -3.98
CA ARG A 2 -1.34 23.94 -3.32
C ARG A 2 -1.60 24.08 -1.82
N GLN A 3 -2.62 23.40 -1.31
CA GLN A 3 -2.99 23.49 0.11
C GLN A 3 -2.46 22.34 0.96
N THR A 4 -1.81 21.35 0.37
CA THR A 4 -0.95 20.40 1.07
C THR A 4 0.11 19.97 0.06
N GLY A 5 1.39 19.98 0.44
CA GLY A 5 2.51 19.56 -0.43
C GLY A 5 2.52 18.06 -0.76
N GLN A 6 1.38 17.39 -0.64
CA GLN A 6 1.21 15.96 -0.87
C GLN A 6 0.26 15.80 -2.05
N THR A 7 0.74 15.15 -3.11
CA THR A 7 -0.11 14.84 -4.27
C THR A 7 -1.18 13.83 -3.87
N VAL A 8 -2.31 13.82 -4.57
CA VAL A 8 -3.37 12.80 -4.40
C VAL A 8 -2.79 11.38 -4.48
N GLN A 9 -1.79 11.18 -5.34
CA GLN A 9 -1.06 9.92 -5.44
C GLN A 9 -0.38 9.49 -4.13
N ARG A 10 0.27 10.42 -3.43
CA ARG A 10 0.90 10.14 -2.13
C ARG A 10 -0.15 9.71 -1.09
N TRP A 11 -1.28 10.41 -1.03
CA TRP A 11 -2.37 10.03 -0.13
C TRP A 11 -2.92 8.63 -0.43
N ILE A 12 -3.08 8.28 -1.71
CA ILE A 12 -3.50 6.93 -2.12
C ILE A 12 -2.50 5.88 -1.64
N ILE A 13 -1.21 6.15 -1.84
CA ILE A 13 -0.13 5.25 -1.42
C ILE A 13 -0.17 5.05 0.10
N GLU A 14 -0.21 6.14 0.87
CA GLU A 14 -0.23 6.08 2.34
C GLU A 14 -1.41 5.25 2.85
N ARG A 15 -2.60 5.44 2.27
CA ARG A 15 -3.80 4.67 2.62
C ARG A 15 -3.67 3.18 2.26
N ARG A 16 -3.09 2.86 1.11
CA ARG A 16 -2.81 1.47 0.72
C ARG A 16 -1.81 0.80 1.65
N MET A 17 -0.75 1.51 2.04
CA MET A 17 0.26 0.98 2.96
C MET A 17 -0.30 0.78 4.36
N ALA A 18 -1.18 1.65 4.84
CA ALA A 18 -1.88 1.46 6.11
C ALA A 18 -2.71 0.16 6.11
N ALA A 19 -3.48 -0.09 5.06
CA ALA A 19 -4.25 -1.33 4.91
C ALA A 19 -3.34 -2.57 4.83
N ALA A 20 -2.22 -2.48 4.10
CA ALA A 20 -1.26 -3.58 4.01
C ALA A 20 -0.66 -3.95 5.38
N ARG A 21 -0.36 -2.96 6.24
CA ARG A 21 0.13 -3.22 7.60
C ARG A 21 -0.90 -3.96 8.46
N SER A 22 -2.17 -3.56 8.41
CA SER A 22 -3.24 -4.27 9.12
C SER A 22 -3.34 -5.73 8.66
N LEU A 23 -3.37 -5.97 7.35
CA LEU A 23 -3.46 -7.32 6.80
C LEU A 23 -2.27 -8.20 7.20
N LEU A 24 -1.05 -7.65 7.20
CA LEU A 24 0.16 -8.37 7.61
C LEU A 24 0.16 -8.74 9.10
N LEU A 25 -0.53 -7.98 9.95
CA LEU A 25 -0.60 -8.22 11.39
C LEU A 25 -1.79 -9.11 11.76
N GLU A 26 -2.92 -8.94 11.08
CA GLU A 26 -4.19 -9.56 11.43
C GLU A 26 -4.43 -10.89 10.69
N THR A 27 -3.64 -11.18 9.66
CA THR A 27 -3.84 -12.36 8.80
C THR A 27 -2.54 -13.13 8.58
N ASN A 28 -2.68 -14.42 8.25
CA ASN A 28 -1.58 -15.28 7.76
C ASN A 28 -1.56 -15.37 6.22
N GLN A 29 -2.04 -14.34 5.52
CA GLN A 29 -2.01 -14.31 4.06
C GLN A 29 -0.58 -14.16 3.55
N VAL A 30 -0.30 -14.75 2.39
CA VAL A 30 0.99 -14.53 1.72
C VAL A 30 1.05 -13.12 1.14
N VAL A 31 2.27 -12.57 1.02
CA VAL A 31 2.50 -11.17 0.63
C VAL A 31 1.89 -10.87 -0.75
N GLU A 32 1.90 -11.84 -1.67
CA GLU A 32 1.27 -11.79 -2.99
C GLU A 32 -0.22 -11.44 -2.90
N GLN A 33 -0.94 -12.08 -1.98
CA GLN A 33 -2.37 -11.86 -1.78
C GLN A 33 -2.64 -10.49 -1.19
N ILE A 34 -1.84 -10.08 -0.21
CA ILE A 34 -1.96 -8.76 0.42
C ILE A 34 -1.68 -7.65 -0.62
N ALA A 35 -0.65 -7.81 -1.44
CA ALA A 35 -0.32 -6.87 -2.52
C ALA A 35 -1.48 -6.71 -3.51
N ALA A 36 -2.11 -7.82 -3.93
CA ALA A 36 -3.28 -7.78 -4.79
C ALA A 36 -4.46 -7.06 -4.13
N GLN A 37 -4.74 -7.36 -2.85
CA GLN A 37 -5.83 -6.73 -2.09
C GLN A 37 -5.66 -5.21 -1.92
N VAL A 38 -4.42 -4.74 -1.73
CA VAL A 38 -4.14 -3.30 -1.62
C VAL A 38 -3.91 -2.61 -2.97
N GLY A 39 -4.20 -3.30 -4.08
CA GLY A 39 -4.26 -2.75 -5.42
C GLY A 39 -2.93 -2.71 -6.16
N TYR A 40 -2.01 -3.64 -5.87
CA TYR A 40 -0.76 -3.86 -6.59
C TYR A 40 -0.85 -5.15 -7.40
N HIS A 41 -0.66 -5.03 -8.72
CA HIS A 41 -0.64 -6.20 -9.60
C HIS A 41 0.69 -6.97 -9.53
N HIS A 42 1.80 -6.27 -9.33
CA HIS A 42 3.11 -6.90 -9.10
C HIS A 42 3.64 -6.60 -7.71
N VAL A 43 4.06 -7.67 -7.04
CA VAL A 43 4.60 -7.67 -5.69
C VAL A 43 5.88 -6.82 -5.57
N VAL A 44 6.69 -6.75 -6.64
CA VAL A 44 7.90 -5.91 -6.67
C VAL A 44 7.58 -4.43 -6.48
N HIS A 45 6.46 -3.93 -7.04
CA HIS A 45 6.05 -2.54 -6.84
C HIS A 45 5.55 -2.29 -5.42
N PHE A 46 4.82 -3.25 -4.85
CA PHE A 46 4.40 -3.21 -3.46
C PHE A 46 5.61 -3.13 -2.53
N PHE A 47 6.60 -4.03 -2.67
CA PHE A 47 7.81 -4.03 -1.85
C PHE A 47 8.60 -2.73 -1.93
N ARG A 48 8.72 -2.13 -3.13
CA ARG A 48 9.41 -0.83 -3.29
C ARG A 48 8.72 0.28 -2.52
N GLN A 49 7.39 0.25 -2.44
CA GLN A 49 6.61 1.28 -1.77
C GLN A 49 6.47 1.05 -0.26
N PHE A 50 6.54 -0.21 0.18
CA PHE A 50 6.39 -0.62 1.57
C PHE A 50 7.65 -0.41 2.42
N ARG A 51 8.82 -0.26 1.78
CA ARG A 51 10.09 0.05 2.47
C ARG A 51 10.00 1.27 3.39
#